data_AF-A0A926T5G4-F1
#
_entry.id   AF-A0A926T5G4-F1
#
_cell.length_a   1.000
_cell.length_b   1.000
_cell.length_c   1.000
_cell.angle_alpha   90.00
_cell.angle_beta   90.00
_cell.angle_gamma   90.00
#
_symmetry.space_group_name_H-M   'P 1'
#
loop_
_entity.id
_entity.type
_entity.pdbx_description
1 polymer ?
#
loop_
_entity_poly.entity_id
_entity_poly.type
_entity_poly.pdbx_seq_one_letter_code
_entity_poly.pdbx_strand_id
1 'polypeptide(L)'
;MKKTLASLGLIFAGLASFVGGKAASAFPLQEGVYRVGSRYIQIAQQNERICFNGFSMRGGTIASVEPHPDRLDFYIINGLDNTVLTQQDIDTLLIGPINRLLKYPADYEFPRSLGEDLQECLDSTEPFYKQISGGRGSR
;
A
#
# COMPACT_ATOMS: atom_id res chain seq x y z
N MET A 1 -57.88 -24.77 16.59
CA MET A 1 -57.04 -25.63 17.45
C MET A 1 -55.85 -26.10 16.64
N LYS A 2 -54.63 -25.78 17.12
CA LYS A 2 -53.34 -26.20 16.57
C LYS A 2 -53.14 -27.71 16.79
N LYS A 3 -52.45 -28.40 15.88
CA LYS A 3 -51.49 -29.48 16.19
C LYS A 3 -50.65 -29.85 14.96
N THR A 4 -49.38 -29.52 15.09
CA THR A 4 -48.17 -29.79 14.29
C THR A 4 -47.67 -31.22 14.52
N LEU A 5 -47.09 -31.86 13.49
CA LEU A 5 -46.18 -33.04 13.53
C LEU A 5 -45.59 -33.21 12.10
N ALA A 6 -44.35 -33.59 11.79
CA ALA A 6 -43.06 -33.68 12.47
C ALA A 6 -42.01 -33.76 11.31
N SER A 7 -41.01 -32.89 11.28
CA SER A 7 -39.58 -33.20 11.47
C SER A 7 -39.04 -34.46 10.76
N LEU A 8 -38.24 -34.25 9.71
CA LEU A 8 -37.15 -35.15 9.30
C LEU A 8 -35.97 -34.27 8.87
N GLY A 9 -35.10 -33.99 9.85
CA GLY A 9 -33.83 -33.32 9.63
C GLY A 9 -32.80 -34.32 9.12
N LEU A 10 -32.21 -34.03 7.97
CA LEU A 10 -31.01 -34.70 7.46
C LEU A 10 -29.81 -33.82 7.80
N ILE A 11 -29.03 -34.27 8.79
CA ILE A 11 -27.79 -33.61 9.21
C ILE A 11 -26.69 -34.06 8.25
N PHE A 12 -26.28 -33.19 7.33
CA PHE A 12 -25.03 -33.36 6.60
C PHE A 12 -23.89 -32.78 7.44
N ALA A 13 -23.13 -33.68 8.07
CA ALA A 13 -21.85 -33.37 8.69
C ALA A 13 -20.78 -33.24 7.60
N GLY A 14 -20.60 -32.02 7.08
CA GLY A 14 -19.45 -31.66 6.24
C GLY A 14 -18.29 -31.23 7.13
N LEU A 15 -17.28 -32.09 7.29
CA LEU A 15 -15.98 -31.72 7.83
C LEU A 15 -15.35 -30.64 6.94
N ALA A 16 -15.42 -29.38 7.36
CA ALA A 16 -14.56 -28.35 6.84
C ALA A 16 -13.24 -28.39 7.62
N SER A 17 -12.27 -29.15 7.08
CA SER A 17 -10.87 -29.03 7.45
C SER A 17 -10.37 -27.65 7.03
N PHE A 18 -10.58 -26.63 7.87
CA PHE A 18 -9.85 -25.38 7.71
C PHE A 18 -8.42 -25.65 8.15
N VAL A 19 -7.57 -25.89 7.16
CA VAL A 19 -6.11 -25.83 7.30
C VAL A 19 -5.80 -24.42 7.79
N GLY A 20 -5.59 -24.31 9.11
CA GLY A 20 -5.13 -23.11 9.77
C GLY A 20 -3.69 -22.80 9.36
N GLY A 21 -3.51 -22.31 8.14
CA GLY A 21 -2.37 -21.48 7.82
C GLY A 21 -2.64 -20.12 8.44
N LYS A 22 -1.93 -19.77 9.52
CA LYS A 22 -1.80 -18.37 9.92
C LYS A 22 -1.09 -17.64 8.77
N ALA A 23 -1.85 -17.18 7.78
CA ALA A 23 -1.45 -15.99 7.07
C ALA A 23 -1.45 -14.90 8.14
N ALA A 24 -0.26 -14.53 8.62
CA ALA A 24 -0.13 -13.22 9.24
C ALA A 24 -0.64 -12.26 8.16
N SER A 25 -1.83 -11.70 8.36
CA SER A 25 -2.38 -10.75 7.41
C SER A 25 -1.41 -9.58 7.36
N ALA A 26 -0.71 -9.39 6.23
CA ALA A 26 -0.04 -8.13 6.02
C ALA A 26 -1.02 -6.99 6.27
N PHE A 27 -0.56 -5.98 6.98
CA PHE A 27 -1.34 -4.78 7.12
C PHE A 27 -1.47 -4.15 5.73
N PRO A 28 -2.68 -3.81 5.25
CA PRO A 28 -2.82 -3.17 3.95
C PRO A 28 -2.12 -1.81 3.98
N LEU A 29 -1.59 -1.34 2.84
CA LEU A 29 -1.06 0.02 2.74
C LEU A 29 -2.11 1.03 3.20
N GLN A 30 -1.69 1.97 4.03
CA GLN A 30 -2.56 3.05 4.49
C GLN A 30 -2.27 4.31 3.68
N GLU A 31 -3.32 5.04 3.32
CA GLU A 31 -3.17 6.40 2.83
C GLU A 31 -2.62 7.30 3.93
N GLY A 32 -1.60 8.09 3.62
CA GLY A 32 -0.94 8.90 4.63
C GLY A 32 0.36 9.52 4.18
N VAL A 33 0.94 10.32 5.06
CA VAL A 33 2.30 10.84 4.93
C VAL A 33 3.16 10.15 5.98
N TYR A 34 4.37 9.76 5.58
CA TYR A 34 5.34 9.10 6.42
C TYR A 34 6.69 9.80 6.28
N ARG A 35 7.40 10.04 7.38
CA ARG A 35 8.54 10.95 7.37
C ARG A 35 9.71 10.48 8.23
N VAL A 36 10.92 10.63 7.70
CA VAL A 36 12.15 10.48 8.48
C VAL A 36 13.13 11.60 8.11
N GLY A 37 13.36 12.51 9.06
CA GLY A 37 14.19 13.70 8.84
C GLY A 37 13.66 14.59 7.71
N SER A 38 14.48 14.77 6.66
CA SER A 38 14.15 15.59 5.49
C SER A 38 13.52 14.79 4.33
N ARG A 39 13.20 13.51 4.54
CA ARG A 39 12.58 12.64 3.55
C ARG A 39 11.15 12.37 3.95
N TYR A 40 10.22 12.44 3.00
CA TYR A 40 8.85 12.02 3.24
C TYR A 40 8.36 11.15 2.09
N ILE A 41 7.34 10.36 2.39
CA ILE A 41 6.59 9.53 1.47
C ILE A 41 5.13 9.86 1.69
N GLN A 42 4.39 10.10 0.62
CA GLN A 42 2.94 10.15 0.65
C GLN A 42 2.40 8.96 -0.13
N ILE A 43 1.51 8.20 0.51
CA ILE A 43 0.69 7.16 -0.14
C ILE A 43 -0.69 7.75 -0.34
N ALA A 44 -1.14 7.77 -1.58
CA ALA A 44 -2.48 8.21 -1.97
C ALA A 44 -3.17 7.10 -2.75
N GLN A 45 -4.49 7.02 -2.63
CA GLN A 45 -5.30 6.03 -3.32
C GLN A 45 -6.52 6.68 -3.95
N GLN A 46 -6.87 6.23 -5.15
CA GLN A 46 -8.10 6.58 -5.84
C GLN A 46 -8.64 5.31 -6.51
N ASN A 47 -9.85 4.90 -6.14
CA ASN A 47 -10.40 3.59 -6.49
C ASN A 47 -9.46 2.45 -6.03
N GLU A 48 -9.00 1.60 -6.95
CA GLU A 48 -8.05 0.52 -6.67
C GLU A 48 -6.59 0.93 -6.93
N ARG A 49 -6.35 2.17 -7.37
CA ARG A 49 -5.03 2.64 -7.75
C ARG A 49 -4.32 3.33 -6.59
N ILE A 50 -3.15 2.82 -6.25
CA ILE A 50 -2.27 3.38 -5.22
C ILE A 50 -1.08 4.06 -5.89
N CYS A 51 -0.78 5.27 -5.45
CA CYS A 51 0.37 6.04 -5.90
C CYS A 51 1.29 6.39 -4.72
N PHE A 52 2.57 6.18 -4.95
CA PHE A 52 3.68 6.59 -4.10
C PHE A 52 4.18 7.95 -4.56
N ASN A 53 4.39 8.87 -3.62
CA ASN A 53 5.09 10.14 -3.84
C ASN A 53 6.20 10.28 -2.79
N GLY A 54 7.43 9.95 -3.18
CA GLY A 54 8.61 10.06 -2.34
C GLY A 54 9.38 11.34 -2.63
N PHE A 55 9.81 12.06 -1.59
CA PHE A 55 10.59 13.28 -1.75
C PHE A 55 11.78 13.35 -0.80
N SER A 56 12.85 13.97 -1.27
CA SER A 56 14.03 14.32 -0.51
C SER A 56 14.65 15.62 -1.05
N MET A 57 15.69 16.12 -0.38
CA MET A 57 16.47 17.25 -0.89
C MET A 57 17.10 17.01 -2.28
N ARG A 58 17.19 15.76 -2.75
CA ARG A 58 17.75 15.41 -4.06
C ARG A 58 16.71 15.36 -5.18
N GLY A 59 15.43 15.57 -4.85
CA GLY A 59 14.32 15.44 -5.77
C GLY A 59 13.22 14.53 -5.24
N GLY A 60 12.21 14.35 -6.08
CA GLY A 60 11.06 13.50 -5.84
C GLY A 60 10.91 12.38 -6.85
N THR A 61 10.02 11.46 -6.53
CA THR A 61 9.62 10.37 -7.42
C THR A 61 8.16 10.08 -7.16
N ILE A 62 7.37 10.03 -8.22
CA ILE A 62 5.97 9.63 -8.18
C ILE A 62 5.82 8.38 -9.03
N ALA A 63 5.17 7.37 -8.47
CA ALA A 63 5.03 6.08 -9.13
C ALA A 63 3.75 5.38 -8.71
N SER A 64 3.16 4.58 -9.60
CA SER A 64 2.10 3.66 -9.19
C SER A 64 2.68 2.48 -8.41
N VAL A 65 1.86 1.94 -7.53
CA VAL A 65 2.22 0.84 -6.62
C VAL A 65 1.33 -0.36 -6.94
N GLU A 66 1.94 -1.53 -7.01
CA GLU A 66 1.27 -2.79 -7.34
C GLU A 66 1.63 -3.88 -6.33
N PRO A 67 0.74 -4.84 -6.05
CA PRO A 67 1.07 -5.99 -5.20
C PRO A 67 2.28 -6.76 -5.76
N HIS A 68 3.19 -7.19 -4.89
CA HIS A 68 4.31 -8.03 -5.31
C HIS A 68 3.79 -9.43 -5.71
N PRO A 69 4.19 -9.99 -6.86
CA PRO A 69 3.60 -11.22 -7.40
C PRO A 69 3.76 -12.44 -6.48
N ASP A 70 4.92 -12.55 -5.81
CA ASP A 70 5.25 -13.72 -4.99
C ASP A 70 5.18 -13.48 -3.48
N ARG A 71 4.86 -12.26 -3.03
CA ARG A 71 4.91 -11.91 -1.60
C ARG A 71 3.74 -11.01 -1.22
N LEU A 72 2.75 -11.61 -0.56
CA LEU A 72 1.49 -10.96 -0.20
C LEU A 72 1.64 -9.72 0.69
N ASP A 73 2.77 -9.60 1.39
CA ASP A 73 3.02 -8.52 2.33
C ASP A 73 3.74 -7.32 1.70
N PHE A 74 4.18 -7.44 0.45
CA PHE A 74 4.99 -6.44 -0.22
C PHE A 74 4.29 -5.88 -1.45
N TYR A 75 4.67 -4.65 -1.78
CA TYR A 75 4.26 -3.97 -2.98
C TYR A 75 5.50 -3.52 -3.75
N ILE A 76 5.40 -3.54 -5.07
CA ILE A 76 6.41 -3.02 -5.99
C ILE A 76 6.07 -1.56 -6.28
N ILE A 77 7.10 -0.72 -6.34
CA ILE A 77 6.98 0.66 -6.79
C ILE A 77 7.44 0.69 -8.26
N ASN A 78 6.53 0.98 -9.18
CA ASN A 78 6.87 0.96 -10.61
C ASN A 78 8.01 1.93 -10.93
N GLY A 79 8.95 1.50 -11.76
CA GLY A 79 10.15 2.26 -12.13
C GLY A 79 11.25 2.37 -11.05
N LEU A 80 11.07 1.76 -9.86
CA LEU A 80 12.12 1.64 -8.84
C LEU A 80 12.56 0.19 -8.66
N ASP A 81 13.58 -0.21 -9.41
CA ASP A 81 14.13 -1.56 -9.34
C ASP A 81 14.58 -1.94 -7.92
N ASN A 82 14.27 -3.17 -7.51
CA ASN A 82 14.64 -3.75 -6.22
C ASN A 82 14.19 -2.92 -5.00
N THR A 83 13.20 -2.05 -5.14
CA THR A 83 12.62 -1.30 -4.03
C THR A 83 11.19 -1.76 -3.81
N VAL A 84 10.90 -2.19 -2.59
CA VAL A 84 9.56 -2.61 -2.18
C VAL A 84 9.02 -1.70 -1.10
N LEU A 85 7.72 -1.74 -0.95
CA LEU A 85 6.94 -1.07 0.08
C LEU A 85 6.18 -2.12 0.90
N THR A 86 6.07 -1.94 2.22
CA THR A 86 5.17 -2.75 3.06
C THR A 86 4.73 -1.95 4.27
N GLN A 87 3.52 -2.23 4.77
CA GLN A 87 2.98 -1.62 5.98
C GLN A 87 3.24 -2.56 7.16
N GLN A 88 4.07 -2.12 8.12
CA GLN A 88 4.34 -2.93 9.31
C GLN A 88 3.15 -2.90 10.30
N ASP A 89 2.59 -1.72 10.50
CA ASP A 89 1.45 -1.41 11.36
C ASP A 89 0.81 -0.10 10.90
N ILE A 90 -0.26 0.38 11.55
CA ILE A 90 -0.97 1.61 11.13
C ILE A 90 -0.07 2.86 11.06
N ASP A 91 1.00 2.89 11.86
CA ASP A 91 1.88 4.05 12.02
C ASP A 91 3.23 3.91 11.32
N THR A 92 3.54 2.76 10.70
CA THR A 92 4.89 2.47 10.20
C THR A 92 4.88 1.90 8.79
N LEU A 93 5.42 2.69 7.86
CA LEU A 93 5.71 2.27 6.49
C LEU A 93 7.18 1.83 6.38
N LEU A 94 7.41 0.74 5.66
CA LEU A 94 8.74 0.21 5.37
C LEU A 94 9.05 0.33 3.88
N ILE A 95 10.23 0.83 3.54
CA ILE A 95 10.66 0.98 2.14
C ILE A 95 12.13 0.62 1.95
N GLY A 96 12.45 0.02 0.79
CA GLY A 96 13.82 -0.25 0.36
C GLY A 96 13.96 -1.64 -0.26
N PRO A 97 15.19 -2.12 -0.43
CA PRO A 97 15.43 -3.52 -0.76
C PRO A 97 14.83 -4.45 0.29
N ILE A 98 14.32 -5.61 -0.11
CA ILE A 98 13.67 -6.59 0.78
C ILE A 98 14.53 -6.94 2.01
N ASN A 99 15.86 -6.99 1.86
CA ASN A 99 16.80 -7.30 2.93
C ASN A 99 17.29 -6.06 3.73
N ARG A 100 16.81 -4.86 3.39
CA ARG A 100 17.22 -3.60 4.02
C ARG A 100 16.10 -2.56 3.92
N LEU A 101 15.04 -2.81 4.67
CA LEU A 101 13.91 -1.88 4.76
C LEU A 101 14.19 -0.78 5.78
N LEU A 102 13.90 0.46 5.40
CA LEU A 102 13.95 1.63 6.26
C LEU A 102 12.54 1.94 6.79
N LYS A 103 12.48 2.33 8.06
CA LYS A 103 11.24 2.73 8.74
C LYS A 103 10.92 4.19 8.50
N TYR A 104 9.69 4.45 8.10
CA TYR A 104 9.10 5.76 8.00
C TYR A 104 7.85 5.80 8.90
N PRO A 105 7.92 6.48 10.06
CA PRO A 105 6.74 6.69 10.90
C PRO A 105 5.74 7.62 10.21
N ALA A 106 4.46 7.42 10.48
CA ALA A 106 3.37 8.27 10.03
C ALA A 106 3.53 9.69 10.60
N ASP A 107 3.28 10.68 9.75
CA ASP A 107 3.29 12.10 10.08
C ASP A 107 1.88 12.64 9.81
N TYR A 108 1.03 12.61 10.85
CA TYR A 108 -0.36 13.04 10.78
C TYR A 108 -0.54 14.56 10.75
N GLU A 109 0.52 15.32 11.06
CA GLU A 109 0.50 16.78 11.07
C GLU A 109 0.89 17.37 9.72
N PHE A 110 1.57 16.59 8.87
CA PHE A 110 1.99 17.04 7.55
C PHE A 110 0.80 17.15 6.58
N PRO A 111 0.63 18.29 5.88
CA PRO A 111 -0.47 18.46 4.94
C PRO A 111 -0.45 17.42 3.82
N ARG A 112 -1.60 16.79 3.59
CA ARG A 112 -1.84 15.91 2.44
C ARG A 112 -2.27 16.75 1.23
N SER A 113 -1.33 17.39 0.56
CA SER A 113 -1.61 18.09 -0.71
C SER A 113 -1.40 17.14 -1.88
N LEU A 114 -2.41 16.99 -2.75
CA LEU A 114 -2.25 16.33 -4.04
C LEU A 114 -1.65 17.34 -5.03
N GLY A 115 -0.40 17.12 -5.43
CA GLY A 115 0.19 17.84 -6.57
C GLY A 115 -0.32 17.30 -7.89
N GLU A 116 -0.20 18.07 -8.97
CA GLU A 116 -0.66 17.69 -10.32
C GLU A 116 -0.11 16.33 -10.76
N ASP A 117 1.20 16.10 -10.56
CA ASP A 117 1.85 14.84 -10.92
C ASP A 117 1.31 13.63 -10.12
N LEU A 118 0.90 13.84 -8.86
CA LEU A 118 0.33 12.77 -8.04
C LEU A 118 -1.11 12.47 -8.51
N GLN A 119 -1.86 13.50 -8.89
CA GLN A 119 -3.19 13.32 -9.49
C GLN A 119 -3.09 12.60 -10.85
N GLU A 120 -2.12 12.98 -11.68
CA GLU A 120 -1.82 12.30 -12.96
C GLU A 120 -1.54 10.80 -12.73
N CYS A 121 -0.77 10.47 -11.69
CA CYS A 121 -0.54 9.08 -11.31
C CYS A 121 -1.86 8.36 -10.95
N LEU A 122 -2.72 8.98 -10.14
CA LEU A 122 -3.97 8.40 -9.65
C LEU A 122 -5.01 8.20 -10.77
N ASP A 123 -5.02 9.08 -11.77
CA ASP A 123 -5.94 9.04 -12.90
C ASP A 123 -5.49 8.08 -14.02
N SER A 124 -4.22 7.69 -14.04
CA SER A 124 -3.68 6.80 -15.07
C SER A 124 -4.12 5.34 -14.89
N THR A 125 -4.38 4.63 -16.00
CA THR A 125 -4.68 3.18 -15.98
C THR A 125 -3.44 2.31 -16.21
N GLU A 126 -2.35 2.89 -16.69
CA GLU A 126 -1.09 2.20 -17.02
C GLU A 126 -0.08 2.30 -15.88
N PRO A 127 0.97 1.45 -15.80
CA PRO A 127 2.09 1.68 -14.89
C PRO A 127 2.65 3.10 -15.04
N PHE A 128 2.79 3.81 -13.91
CA PHE A 128 3.23 5.21 -13.89
C PHE A 128 4.55 5.37 -13.16
N TYR A 129 5.44 6.19 -13.71
CA TYR A 129 6.69 6.58 -13.08
C TYR A 129 7.12 7.96 -13.57
N LYS A 130 7.44 8.85 -12.65
CA LYS A 130 7.93 10.20 -12.93
C LYS A 130 8.98 10.59 -11.89
N GLN A 131 10.15 11.02 -12.36
CA GLN A 131 11.21 11.55 -11.50
C GLN A 131 11.18 13.08 -11.51
N ILE A 132 11.15 13.69 -10.32
CA ILE A 132 11.16 15.14 -10.14
C ILE A 132 12.56 15.54 -9.71
N SER A 133 13.28 16.31 -10.52
CA SER A 133 14.62 16.78 -10.18
C SER A 133 14.61 17.76 -9.00
N GLY A 134 15.47 17.53 -7.99
CA GLY A 134 15.77 18.53 -6.96
C GLY A 134 16.59 19.68 -7.55
N GLY A 135 16.14 20.91 -7.37
CA GLY A 135 16.50 22.03 -8.24
C GLY A 135 17.98 22.48 -8.30
N ARG A 136 18.41 22.77 -9.53
CA ARG A 136 19.07 24.01 -10.00
C ARG A 136 18.81 24.13 -11.50
N GLY A 137 17.73 24.77 -11.95
CA GLY A 137 17.58 24.99 -13.40
C GLY A 137 16.25 25.42 -14.02
N SER A 138 15.15 25.60 -13.28
CA SER A 138 13.90 26.12 -13.88
C SER A 138 13.51 27.44 -13.22
N ARG A 139 14.07 28.52 -13.74
CA ARG A 139 13.50 29.88 -13.69
C ARG A 139 13.22 30.30 -15.12
#